data_AF-A0A2D6G9J3-F1
#
_entry.id   AF-A0A2D6G9J3-F1
#
_cell.length_a   1.000
_cell.length_b   1.000
_cell.length_c   1.000
_cell.angle_alpha   90.00
_cell.angle_beta   90.00
_cell.angle_gamma   90.00
#
_symmetry.space_group_name_H-M   'P 1'
#
loop_
_entity.id
_entity.type
_entity.pdbx_description
1 polymer ?
#
loop_
_entity_poly.entity_id
_entity_poly.type
_entity_poly.pdbx_seq_one_letter_code
_entity_poly.pdbx_strand_id
1 'polypeptide(L)'
;MTTVAVTKETVIDALQDVYDPEIPVNIVDLGLIYGVEVDNGNVDVKMTLTFAGCGLGPYIAQQAEWRIAEIEGVVDVNVELTFDPPWTPDLITEDGKKLLGLD
;
A
#
# COMPACT_ATOMS: atom_id res chain seq x y z
N MET A 1 14.01 -22.42 -15.05
CA MET A 1 12.98 -21.40 -14.78
C MET A 1 13.23 -20.97 -13.35
N THR A 2 13.78 -19.78 -13.15
CA THR A 2 14.03 -19.25 -11.81
C THR A 2 12.66 -18.86 -11.26
N THR A 3 12.11 -19.62 -10.32
CA THR A 3 10.88 -19.24 -9.63
C THR A 3 11.17 -17.91 -8.94
N VAL A 4 10.60 -16.81 -9.44
CA VAL A 4 10.75 -15.50 -8.80
C VAL A 4 9.96 -15.60 -7.50
N ALA A 5 10.67 -15.71 -6.38
CA ALA A 5 10.05 -15.67 -5.08
C ALA A 5 9.53 -14.23 -4.88
N VAL A 6 8.23 -14.07 -4.68
CA VAL A 6 7.64 -12.78 -4.31
C VAL A 6 8.28 -12.36 -2.99
N THR A 7 8.81 -11.15 -2.95
CA THR A 7 9.40 -10.59 -1.73
C THR A 7 8.60 -9.38 -1.27
N LYS A 8 8.72 -9.06 0.02
CA LYS A 8 8.13 -7.84 0.60
C LYS A 8 8.54 -6.59 -0.18
N GLU A 9 9.79 -6.50 -0.62
CA GLU A 9 10.28 -5.37 -1.41
C GLU A 9 9.57 -5.26 -2.75
N THR A 10 9.36 -6.38 -3.46
CA THR A 10 8.60 -6.41 -4.72
C THR A 10 7.16 -5.93 -4.54
N VAL A 11 6.52 -6.32 -3.44
CA VAL A 11 5.15 -5.88 -3.11
C VAL A 11 5.14 -4.38 -2.81
N ILE A 12 6.06 -3.87 -2.00
CA ILE A 12 6.15 -2.45 -1.67
C ILE A 12 6.39 -1.61 -2.94
N ASP A 13 7.30 -2.03 -3.81
CA ASP A 13 7.58 -1.36 -5.09
C ASP A 13 6.32 -1.28 -5.97
N ALA A 14 5.58 -2.38 -6.08
CA ALA A 14 4.31 -2.40 -6.80
C ALA A 14 3.28 -1.43 -6.18
N LEU A 15 3.22 -1.34 -4.86
CA LEU A 15 2.32 -0.42 -4.15
C LEU A 15 2.69 1.06 -4.32
N GLN A 16 3.93 1.39 -4.71
CA GLN A 16 4.31 2.78 -5.03
C GLN A 16 3.63 3.29 -6.31
N ASP A 17 3.12 2.40 -7.16
CA ASP A 17 2.34 2.73 -8.35
C ASP A 17 0.88 3.07 -8.04
N VAL A 18 0.45 2.87 -6.78
CA VAL A 18 -0.90 3.16 -6.31
C VAL A 18 -0.91 4.52 -5.63
N TYR A 19 -1.69 5.44 -6.19
CA TYR A 19 -1.80 6.83 -5.73
C TYR A 19 -3.15 7.08 -5.06
N ASP A 20 -3.13 7.94 -4.04
CA ASP A 20 -4.37 8.45 -3.47
C ASP A 20 -5.01 9.45 -4.45
N PRO A 21 -6.30 9.30 -4.82
CA PRO A 21 -6.97 10.21 -5.74
C PRO A 21 -7.20 11.62 -5.16
N GLU A 22 -7.21 11.76 -3.84
CA GLU A 22 -7.38 13.04 -3.13
C GLU A 22 -6.02 13.73 -2.91
N ILE A 23 -4.96 12.95 -2.66
CA ILE A 23 -3.60 13.46 -2.42
C ILE A 23 -2.66 12.87 -3.48
N PRO A 24 -2.00 13.68 -4.34
CA PRO A 24 -1.18 13.20 -5.47
C PRO A 24 0.18 12.60 -5.01
N VAL A 25 0.15 11.68 -4.06
CA VAL A 25 1.27 10.96 -3.46
C VAL A 25 0.87 9.49 -3.37
N ASN A 26 1.85 8.59 -3.49
CA ASN A 26 1.58 7.16 -3.39
C ASN A 26 1.28 6.72 -1.95
N ILE A 27 0.57 5.59 -1.82
CA ILE A 27 0.10 5.10 -0.52
C ILE A 27 1.26 4.67 0.40
N VAL A 28 2.44 4.36 -0.16
CA VAL A 28 3.65 3.99 0.59
C VAL A 28 4.26 5.24 1.24
N ASP A 29 4.46 6.30 0.47
CA ASP A 29 5.01 7.58 0.93
C ASP A 29 4.05 8.33 1.85
N LEU A 30 2.75 8.16 1.67
CA LEU A 30 1.74 8.64 2.63
C LEU A 30 1.77 7.86 3.95
N GLY A 31 2.50 6.76 4.05
CA GLY A 31 2.54 5.93 5.26
C GLY A 31 1.22 5.22 5.53
N LEU A 32 0.46 4.88 4.48
CA LEU A 32 -0.79 4.14 4.62
C LEU A 32 -0.57 2.64 4.80
N ILE A 33 0.61 2.13 4.46
CA ILE A 33 0.96 0.72 4.61
C ILE A 33 1.55 0.47 6.00
N TYR A 34 0.84 -0.26 6.84
CA TYR A 34 1.29 -0.63 8.19
C TYR A 34 2.13 -1.90 8.19
N GLY A 35 1.83 -2.83 7.28
CA GLY A 35 2.52 -4.10 7.22
C GLY A 35 2.30 -4.80 5.89
N VAL A 36 3.33 -5.55 5.47
CA VAL A 36 3.28 -6.44 4.33
C VAL A 36 3.95 -7.73 4.76
N GLU A 37 3.20 -8.83 4.65
CA GLU A 37 3.64 -10.19 4.91
C GLU A 37 3.53 -10.99 3.63
N VAL A 38 4.54 -11.81 3.33
CA VAL A 38 4.57 -12.64 2.12
C VAL A 38 4.95 -14.05 2.52
N ASP A 39 4.06 -15.01 2.27
CA ASP A 39 4.28 -16.43 2.53
C ASP A 39 3.91 -17.27 1.30
N ASN A 40 4.93 -17.88 0.68
CA ASN A 40 4.76 -18.82 -0.44
C ASN A 40 3.86 -18.32 -1.59
N GLY A 41 3.88 -17.01 -1.86
CA GLY A 41 3.04 -16.37 -2.89
C GLY A 41 1.71 -15.82 -2.39
N ASN A 42 1.33 -16.06 -1.14
CA ASN A 42 0.24 -15.35 -0.47
C ASN A 42 0.79 -14.02 0.06
N VAL A 43 0.09 -12.92 -0.23
CA VAL A 43 0.48 -11.58 0.17
C VAL A 43 -0.60 -10.99 1.05
N ASP A 44 -0.26 -10.72 2.31
CA ASP A 44 -1.13 -10.05 3.26
C ASP A 44 -0.63 -8.61 3.46
N VAL A 45 -1.49 -7.65 3.15
CA VAL A 45 -1.20 -6.22 3.31
C VAL A 45 -2.14 -5.63 4.32
N LYS A 46 -1.57 -5.03 5.38
CA LYS A 46 -2.30 -4.23 6.34
C LYS A 46 -2.12 -2.77 5.99
N MET A 47 -3.22 -2.10 5.68
CA MET A 47 -3.19 -0.68 5.34
C MET A 47 -4.30 0.11 6.04
N THR A 48 -4.13 1.42 6.06
CA THR A 48 -5.08 2.37 6.60
C THR A 48 -5.47 3.40 5.54
N LEU A 49 -6.32 4.36 5.92
CA LEU A 49 -6.78 5.42 5.05
C LEU A 49 -6.54 6.79 5.69
N THR A 50 -6.25 7.77 4.85
CA THR A 50 -6.11 9.18 5.24
C THR A 50 -7.38 9.74 5.90
N PHE A 51 -8.55 9.22 5.53
CA PHE A 51 -9.84 9.59 6.10
C PHE A 51 -10.70 8.36 6.43
N ALA A 52 -11.00 8.19 7.71
CA ALA A 52 -11.95 7.18 8.19
C ALA A 52 -13.37 7.53 7.71
N GLY A 53 -13.80 6.90 6.61
CA GLY A 53 -15.14 7.07 6.04
C GLY A 53 -15.20 7.65 4.62
N CYS A 54 -14.06 7.83 3.93
CA CYS A 54 -14.10 8.22 2.52
C CYS A 54 -14.57 7.04 1.66
N GLY A 55 -15.55 7.27 0.77
CA GLY A 55 -16.05 6.25 -0.17
C GLY A 55 -14.97 5.70 -1.12
N LEU A 56 -13.82 6.37 -1.19
CA LEU A 56 -12.67 6.00 -2.02
C LEU A 56 -11.70 5.02 -1.31
N GLY A 57 -11.86 4.76 -0.03
CA GLY A 57 -11.01 3.83 0.71
C GLY A 57 -10.97 2.42 0.12
N PRO A 58 -12.15 1.78 -0.09
CA PRO A 58 -12.23 0.49 -0.76
C PRO A 58 -11.68 0.51 -2.19
N TYR A 59 -11.76 1.65 -2.88
CA TYR A 59 -11.20 1.80 -4.22
C TYR A 59 -9.67 1.72 -4.18
N ILE A 60 -9.02 2.45 -3.27
CA ILE A 60 -7.55 2.41 -3.12
C ILE A 60 -7.09 1.01 -2.71
N ALA A 61 -7.77 0.38 -1.76
CA ALA A 61 -7.46 -0.99 -1.33
C ALA A 61 -7.60 -2.00 -2.49
N GLN A 62 -8.63 -1.85 -3.32
CA GLN A 62 -8.81 -2.69 -4.51
C GLN A 62 -7.74 -2.43 -5.57
N GLN A 63 -7.33 -1.18 -5.78
CA GLN A 63 -6.20 -0.86 -6.68
C GLN A 63 -4.90 -1.50 -6.17
N ALA A 64 -4.64 -1.44 -4.86
CA ALA A 64 -3.51 -2.10 -4.22
C ALA A 64 -3.56 -3.63 -4.43
N GLU A 65 -4.71 -4.25 -4.18
CA GLU A 65 -4.90 -5.69 -4.40
C GLU A 65 -4.61 -6.09 -5.84
N TRP A 66 -5.18 -5.37 -6.81
CA TRP A 66 -4.95 -5.63 -8.24
C TRP A 66 -3.49 -5.50 -8.63
N ARG A 67 -2.83 -4.43 -8.16
CA ARG A 67 -1.43 -4.17 -8.51
C ARG A 67 -0.50 -5.27 -7.97
N ILE A 68 -0.79 -5.78 -6.78
CA ILE A 68 -0.05 -6.91 -6.19
C ILE A 68 -0.37 -8.20 -6.96
N ALA A 69 -1.63 -8.44 -7.33
CA ALA A 69 -2.04 -9.63 -8.07
C ALA A 69 -1.39 -9.74 -9.47
N GLU A 70 -0.93 -8.62 -10.05
CA GLU A 70 -0.17 -8.62 -11.30
C GLU A 70 1.29 -9.08 -11.15
N ILE A 71 1.82 -9.20 -9.93
CA ILE A 71 3.20 -9.64 -9.69
C ILE A 71 3.31 -11.14 -10.00
N GLU A 72 4.27 -11.50 -10.87
CA GLU A 72 4.54 -12.89 -11.19
C GLU A 72 4.95 -13.68 -9.94
N GLY A 73 4.21 -14.76 -9.64
CA GLY A 73 4.44 -15.62 -8.47
C GLY A 73 3.49 -15.35 -7.29
N VAL A 74 2.64 -14.32 -7.37
CA VAL A 74 1.54 -14.12 -6.42
C VAL A 74 0.43 -15.14 -6.71
N VAL A 75 -0.07 -15.76 -5.65
CA VAL A 75 -1.13 -16.78 -5.68
C VAL A 75 -2.42 -16.20 -5.13
N ASP A 76 -2.33 -15.48 -4.01
CA ASP A 76 -3.46 -14.86 -3.32
C ASP A 76 -3.05 -13.52 -2.72
N VAL A 77 -3.97 -12.57 -2.68
CA VAL A 77 -3.75 -11.24 -2.10
C VAL A 77 -4.89 -10.93 -1.16
N ASN A 78 -4.53 -10.58 0.07
CA ASN A 78 -5.46 -10.15 1.10
C ASN A 78 -5.07 -8.75 1.58
N VAL A 79 -5.95 -7.77 1.34
CA VAL A 79 -5.75 -6.39 1.80
C VAL A 79 -6.69 -6.10 2.97
N GLU A 80 -6.12 -6.02 4.17
CA GLU A 80 -6.85 -5.69 5.40
C GLU A 80 -6.80 -4.17 5.66
N LEU A 81 -7.97 -3.54 5.62
CA LEU A 81 -8.16 -2.15 6.01
C LEU A 81 -8.35 -2.06 7.53
N THR A 82 -7.41 -1.40 8.21
CA THR A 82 -7.52 -1.06 9.63
C THR A 82 -7.55 0.44 9.85
N PHE A 83 -8.36 0.86 10.82
CA PHE A 83 -8.43 2.25 11.29
C PHE A 83 -7.84 2.42 12.70
N ASP A 84 -7.28 1.34 13.26
CA ASP A 84 -6.62 1.33 14.55
C ASP A 84 -5.16 0.83 14.37
N PRO A 85 -4.15 1.65 14.69
CA PRO A 85 -4.25 3.08 15.07
C PRO A 85 -4.78 3.96 13.92
N PRO A 86 -5.29 5.18 14.19
CA PRO A 86 -5.70 6.11 13.15
C PRO A 86 -4.48 6.65 12.40
N TRP A 87 -4.62 6.84 11.08
CA TRP A 87 -3.59 7.51 10.30
C TRP A 87 -3.39 8.96 10.76
N THR A 88 -2.13 9.40 10.76
CA THR A 88 -1.77 10.80 11.00
C THR A 88 -0.71 11.23 9.99
N PRO A 89 -0.67 12.52 9.61
CA PRO A 89 0.33 13.03 8.66
C PRO A 89 1.78 12.91 9.15
N ASP A 90 2.00 12.56 10.42
CA ASP A 90 3.34 12.27 10.95
C ASP A 90 3.93 10.98 10.33
N LEU A 91 3.06 10.05 9.90
CA LEU A 91 3.43 8.79 9.24
C LEU A 91 3.95 8.98 7.80
N ILE A 92 3.78 10.17 7.23
CA ILE A 92 4.26 10.48 5.88
C ILE A 92 5.79 10.41 5.87
N THR A 93 6.35 9.71 4.89
CA THR A 93 7.80 9.58 4.70
C THR A 93 8.44 10.94 4.40
N GLU A 94 9.76 11.06 4.56
CA GLU A 94 10.47 12.29 4.20
C GLU A 94 10.28 12.65 2.72
N ASP A 95 10.22 11.64 1.84
CA ASP A 95 9.93 11.82 0.40
C ASP A 95 8.50 12.31 0.17
N GLY A 96 7.51 11.72 0.84
CA GLY A 96 6.13 12.20 0.81
C GLY A 96 5.98 13.65 1.30
N LYS A 97 6.68 14.03 2.38
CA LYS A 97 6.67 15.41 2.91
C LYS A 97 7.25 16.41 1.91
N LYS A 98 8.33 16.05 1.20
CA LYS A 98 8.90 16.88 0.13
C LYS A 98 7.94 17.07 -1.04
N LEU A 99 7.24 16.01 -1.46
CA LEU A 99 6.23 16.09 -2.52
C LEU A 99 5.06 17.02 -2.15
N LEU A 100 4.69 17.06 -0.87
CA LEU A 100 3.65 17.94 -0.35
C LEU A 100 4.14 19.36 0.00
N GLY A 101 5.44 19.63 -0.11
CA GLY A 101 6.03 20.93 0.23
C GLY A 101 5.98 21.26 1.73
N LEU A 102 6.04 20.25 2.59
CA LEU A 102 5.98 20.37 4.06
C LEU A 102 7.38 20.46 4.72
N ASP A 103 8.39 20.95 3.98
CA ASP A 103 9.77 21.16 4.47
C ASP A 103 9.87 22.33 5.47
#